data_AF-A0A8T6DBD6-F1
#
_entry.id   AF-A0A8T6DBD6-F1
#
_cell.length_a   1.000
_cell.length_b   1.000
_cell.length_c   1.000
_cell.angle_alpha   90.00
_cell.angle_beta   90.00
_cell.angle_gamma   90.00
#
_symmetry.space_group_name_H-M   'P 1'
#
loop_
_entity.id
_entity.type
_entity.pdbx_description
1 polymer ?
#
loop_
_entity_poly.entity_id
_entity_poly.type
_entity_poly.pdbx_seq_one_letter_code
_entity_poly.pdbx_strand_id
1 'polypeptide(L)'
;MVQTDPIDNHGPLSASFLVASPALSLNPLTAFKTASVTSVFYGGTVVFTLEFQNDSAANLSDVILQDRLPTGLIYTPGTAMVDGIPREPRVDRATLNWDGFSLPAGNSVTVTLATRVVSDTAGAELINRTFATDTTGARLSNVATATVRQRVEHVFDCTDLIGKVYDDLNQNGYQDEGEPGLPGVRIATVRGELITTDQYGRYHVPCQILPTAIGSNVILKLDTRTLPSGYRLTTENPRVLRVTAGKMARVNFGAAISNVVRLDLDATAFEWNTSTGRQAMIAPLYQALDRLVDDLAGNPAVIRLRYHVGDEFRREAKRNLDIVERHLRKIWPDRSGTQLLIERELNRIGK
;
A
#
# COMPACT_ATOMS: atom_id res chain seq x y z
N MET A 1 -30.21 37.95 16.96
CA MET A 1 -29.16 38.98 16.85
C MET A 1 -27.84 38.29 17.12
N VAL A 2 -27.17 37.80 16.07
CA VAL A 2 -26.07 38.47 15.32
C VAL A 2 -24.76 38.25 16.12
N GLN A 3 -23.95 37.22 15.78
CA GLN A 3 -22.88 37.22 14.75
C GLN A 3 -21.67 38.02 15.29
N THR A 4 -20.47 37.47 15.50
CA THR A 4 -19.47 36.97 14.51
C THR A 4 -18.26 36.35 15.23
N ASP A 5 -17.73 35.23 14.73
CA ASP A 5 -16.26 35.08 14.50
C ASP A 5 -15.89 35.94 13.26
N PRO A 6 -14.68 36.53 13.09
CA PRO A 6 -13.47 35.71 12.81
C PRO A 6 -12.07 36.35 13.09
N ILE A 7 -11.03 35.54 12.82
CA ILE A 7 -9.75 35.81 12.11
C ILE A 7 -8.47 35.34 12.84
N ASP A 8 -7.83 34.39 12.17
CA ASP A 8 -6.49 33.83 12.26
C ASP A 8 -5.39 34.84 11.85
N ASN A 9 -4.21 34.85 12.51
CA ASN A 9 -2.93 35.10 11.82
C ASN A 9 -1.66 34.81 12.65
N HIS A 10 -0.95 33.76 12.22
CA HIS A 10 0.50 33.61 12.03
C HIS A 10 1.55 34.24 12.97
N GLY A 11 2.41 33.36 13.51
CA GLY A 11 3.86 33.57 13.62
C GLY A 11 4.53 32.69 14.69
N PRO A 12 5.38 31.70 14.35
CA PRO A 12 6.29 31.13 15.35
C PRO A 12 7.40 32.14 15.63
N LEU A 13 7.46 32.58 16.88
CA LEU A 13 8.56 33.38 17.42
C LEU A 13 9.86 32.54 17.32
N SER A 14 10.77 32.96 16.45
CA SER A 14 12.15 32.49 16.44
C SER A 14 12.80 32.85 17.78
N ALA A 15 13.13 31.83 18.57
CA ALA A 15 14.06 31.96 19.69
C ALA A 15 15.11 30.86 19.58
N SER A 16 16.15 31.12 18.77
CA SER A 16 17.37 30.34 18.78
C SER A 16 18.17 30.71 20.04
N PHE A 17 18.08 29.89 21.08
CA PHE A 17 19.01 29.98 22.21
C PHE A 17 20.37 29.43 21.78
N LEU A 18 21.33 30.34 21.57
CA LEU A 18 22.76 30.02 21.51
C LEU A 18 23.22 29.60 22.91
N VAL A 19 23.54 28.32 23.09
CA VAL A 19 24.42 27.87 24.18
C VAL A 19 25.76 27.54 23.53
N ALA A 20 26.65 28.53 23.48
CA ALA A 20 28.04 28.33 23.09
C ALA A 20 28.85 27.93 24.33
N SER A 21 29.35 26.69 24.35
CA SER A 21 30.44 26.28 25.25
C SER A 21 31.77 26.76 24.66
N PRO A 22 32.62 27.52 25.38
CA PRO A 22 33.84 28.07 24.80
C PRO A 22 34.99 27.06 24.91
N ALA A 23 35.32 26.40 23.80
CA ALA A 23 36.69 25.99 23.54
C ALA A 23 37.27 27.02 22.57
N LEU A 24 38.10 27.93 23.07
CA LEU A 24 38.81 28.94 22.29
C LEU A 24 39.85 28.26 21.36
N SER A 25 39.37 27.71 20.25
CA SER A 25 40.14 27.56 19.04
C SER A 25 40.06 28.90 18.32
N LEU A 26 41.07 29.78 18.47
CA LEU A 26 41.17 30.99 17.65
C LEU A 26 41.59 30.58 16.23
N ASN A 27 40.65 29.98 15.52
CA ASN A 27 40.76 29.83 14.08
C ASN A 27 40.81 31.24 13.48
N PRO A 28 41.74 31.55 12.57
CA PRO A 28 41.82 32.88 11.95
C PRO A 28 40.61 33.18 11.04
N LEU A 29 39.86 32.16 10.63
CA LEU A 29 38.63 32.27 9.86
C LEU A 29 37.40 31.77 10.64
N THR A 30 36.26 32.42 10.41
CA THR A 30 34.93 31.87 10.71
C THR A 30 34.21 31.47 9.43
N ALA A 31 33.71 30.24 9.38
CA ALA A 31 32.90 29.71 8.31
C ALA A 31 31.41 29.72 8.70
N PHE A 32 30.56 30.06 7.74
CA PHE A 32 29.10 29.91 7.78
C PHE A 32 28.62 29.07 6.61
N LYS A 33 27.50 28.39 6.81
CA LYS A 33 26.88 27.56 5.78
C LYS A 33 25.38 27.60 5.88
N THR A 34 24.71 27.88 4.77
CA THR A 34 23.26 27.83 4.66
C THR A 34 22.84 26.95 3.49
N ALA A 35 21.64 26.39 3.60
CA ALA A 35 20.96 25.70 2.50
C ALA A 35 19.75 26.52 2.08
N SER A 36 19.43 26.52 0.79
CA SER A 36 18.26 27.22 0.24
C SER A 36 16.94 26.68 0.78
N VAL A 37 16.93 25.45 1.28
CA VAL A 37 15.76 24.75 1.82
C VAL A 37 16.16 23.92 3.03
N THR A 38 15.22 23.72 3.97
CA THR A 38 15.38 22.81 5.12
C THR A 38 14.92 21.38 4.81
N SER A 39 14.17 21.20 3.71
CA SER A 39 13.69 19.89 3.28
C SER A 39 13.52 19.79 1.76
N VAL A 40 13.73 18.61 1.19
CA VAL A 40 13.74 18.40 -0.28
C VAL A 40 13.34 16.97 -0.64
N PHE A 41 12.72 16.76 -1.80
CA PHE A 41 12.39 15.42 -2.31
C PHE A 41 13.59 14.75 -3.00
N TYR A 42 13.51 13.44 -3.22
CA TYR A 42 14.46 12.71 -4.05
C TYR A 42 14.58 13.37 -5.44
N GLY A 43 15.81 13.48 -5.95
CA GLY A 43 16.10 14.13 -7.22
C GLY A 43 15.98 15.66 -7.20
N GLY A 44 15.53 16.27 -6.10
CA GLY A 44 15.48 17.71 -5.95
C GLY A 44 16.86 18.35 -5.85
N THR A 45 16.90 19.67 -6.06
CA THR A 45 18.12 20.48 -6.01
C THR A 45 18.18 21.28 -4.71
N VAL A 46 19.35 21.33 -4.08
CA VAL A 46 19.65 22.18 -2.93
C VAL A 46 20.79 23.11 -3.30
N VAL A 47 20.59 24.42 -3.14
CA VAL A 47 21.68 25.39 -3.29
C VAL A 47 22.29 25.64 -1.91
N PHE A 48 23.60 25.48 -1.79
CA PHE A 48 24.34 25.83 -0.59
C PHE A 48 25.08 27.15 -0.79
N THR A 49 25.10 27.96 0.27
CA THR A 49 25.94 29.16 0.35
C THR A 49 26.94 28.95 1.48
N LEU A 50 28.23 29.08 1.18
CA LEU A 50 29.35 28.98 2.11
C LEU A 50 29.95 30.37 2.22
N GLU A 51 30.18 30.86 3.42
CA GLU A 51 30.85 32.14 3.65
C GLU A 51 32.04 31.91 4.58
N PHE A 52 33.18 32.48 4.24
CA PHE A 52 34.38 32.43 5.06
C PHE A 52 34.86 33.84 5.32
N GLN A 53 34.80 34.25 6.59
CA GLN A 53 35.19 35.56 7.07
C GLN A 53 36.59 35.46 7.72
N ASN A 54 37.50 36.34 7.33
CA ASN A 54 38.77 36.50 8.03
C ASN A 54 38.60 37.42 9.24
N ASP A 55 38.59 36.84 10.42
CA ASP A 55 38.46 37.55 11.70
C ASP A 55 39.81 37.95 12.30
N SER A 56 40.91 37.52 11.67
CA SER A 56 42.25 37.86 12.10
C SER A 56 42.69 39.25 11.59
N ALA A 57 43.66 39.85 12.27
CA ALA A 57 44.30 41.09 11.81
C ALA A 57 45.34 40.87 10.69
N ALA A 58 45.57 39.61 10.27
CA ALA A 58 46.55 39.25 9.28
C ALA A 58 45.90 38.92 7.93
N ASN A 59 46.60 39.24 6.85
CA ASN A 59 46.23 38.76 5.52
C ASN A 59 46.61 37.28 5.42
N LEU A 60 45.65 36.45 5.01
CA LEU A 60 45.88 35.05 4.75
C LEU A 60 46.12 34.84 3.25
N SER A 61 47.08 33.99 2.92
CA SER A 61 47.35 33.54 1.55
C SER A 61 47.22 32.02 1.47
N ASP A 62 47.07 31.53 0.25
CA ASP A 62 47.03 30.10 -0.06
C ASP A 62 45.94 29.33 0.73
N VAL A 63 44.83 30.01 1.01
CA VAL A 63 43.67 29.42 1.68
C VAL A 63 42.96 28.50 0.69
N ILE A 64 42.60 27.31 1.16
CA ILE A 64 41.82 26.31 0.44
C ILE A 64 40.45 26.22 1.11
N LEU A 65 39.39 26.52 0.36
CA LEU A 65 38.00 26.35 0.81
C LEU A 65 37.54 24.94 0.48
N GLN A 66 36.93 24.25 1.44
CA GLN A 66 36.48 22.87 1.27
C GLN A 66 35.01 22.70 1.64
N ASP A 67 34.29 21.93 0.83
CA ASP A 67 32.94 21.46 1.14
C ASP A 67 32.85 19.94 1.02
N ARG A 68 32.47 19.25 2.10
CA ARG A 68 32.36 17.79 2.16
C ARG A 68 30.89 17.38 2.14
N LEU A 69 30.46 16.86 1.00
CA LEU A 69 29.11 16.36 0.78
C LEU A 69 28.88 15.05 1.58
N PRO A 70 27.72 14.89 2.23
CA PRO A 70 27.32 13.62 2.81
C PRO A 70 26.94 12.62 1.72
N THR A 71 26.89 11.33 2.07
CA THR A 71 26.23 10.33 1.23
C THR A 71 24.80 10.77 0.94
N GLY A 72 24.39 10.72 -0.33
CA GLY A 72 23.06 11.15 -0.75
C GLY A 72 22.99 12.53 -1.39
N LEU A 73 24.07 13.31 -1.38
CA LEU A 73 24.20 14.54 -2.15
C LEU A 73 25.31 14.41 -3.19
N ILE A 74 25.04 14.89 -4.40
CA ILE A 74 26.04 15.02 -5.47
C ILE A 74 26.11 16.48 -5.92
N TYR A 75 27.31 16.98 -6.17
CA TYR A 75 27.51 18.30 -6.76
C TYR A 75 26.95 18.34 -8.20
N THR A 76 26.38 19.48 -8.60
CA THR A 76 25.93 19.73 -9.98
C THR A 76 26.99 20.57 -10.71
N PRO A 77 27.79 19.99 -11.62
CA PRO A 77 28.85 20.71 -12.33
C PRO A 77 28.35 21.96 -13.06
N GLY A 78 29.17 23.01 -13.10
CA GLY A 78 28.85 24.28 -13.76
C GLY A 78 27.98 25.23 -12.92
N THR A 79 27.75 24.91 -11.64
CA THR A 79 26.89 25.73 -10.75
C THR A 79 27.66 26.46 -9.67
N ALA A 80 28.96 26.20 -9.52
CA ALA A 80 29.77 26.84 -8.49
C ALA A 80 30.12 28.28 -8.90
N MET A 81 29.83 29.21 -7.99
CA MET A 81 30.25 30.60 -8.09
C MET A 81 31.02 30.99 -6.84
N VAL A 82 32.02 31.84 -7.02
CA VAL A 82 32.83 32.45 -5.97
C VAL A 82 32.69 33.96 -6.12
N ASP A 83 32.14 34.62 -5.11
CA ASP A 83 31.77 36.04 -5.13
C ASP A 83 30.95 36.42 -6.37
N GLY A 84 30.03 35.52 -6.78
CA GLY A 84 29.17 35.69 -7.96
C GLY A 84 29.84 35.40 -9.31
N ILE A 85 31.14 35.06 -9.33
CA ILE A 85 31.88 34.74 -10.55
C ILE A 85 31.97 33.20 -10.69
N PRO A 86 31.64 32.63 -11.87
CA PRO A 86 31.77 31.18 -12.09
C PRO A 86 33.19 30.68 -11.80
N ARG A 87 33.32 29.72 -10.87
CA ARG A 87 34.59 29.11 -10.49
C ARG A 87 34.36 27.70 -9.95
N GLU A 88 34.70 26.71 -10.76
CA GLU A 88 34.49 25.30 -10.43
C GLU A 88 35.50 24.78 -9.39
N PRO A 89 35.06 23.88 -8.47
CA PRO A 89 35.97 23.19 -7.56
C PRO A 89 36.74 22.06 -8.25
N ARG A 90 37.90 21.71 -7.69
CA ARG A 90 38.45 20.36 -7.85
C ARG A 90 37.65 19.40 -6.97
N VAL A 91 37.03 18.41 -7.60
CA VAL A 91 36.28 17.34 -6.91
C VAL A 91 37.21 16.16 -6.59
N ASP A 92 37.39 15.84 -5.31
CA ASP A 92 38.01 14.60 -4.84
C ASP A 92 36.99 13.79 -4.04
N ARG A 93 36.45 12.73 -4.65
CA ARG A 93 35.36 11.91 -4.11
C ARG A 93 34.12 12.76 -3.78
N ALA A 94 33.88 13.03 -2.49
CA ALA A 94 32.75 13.82 -1.98
C ALA A 94 33.19 15.20 -1.46
N THR A 95 34.47 15.55 -1.60
CA THR A 95 35.03 16.83 -1.15
C THR A 95 35.28 17.74 -2.35
N LEU A 96 34.69 18.94 -2.31
CA LEU A 96 34.88 20.02 -3.26
C LEU A 96 35.97 20.95 -2.72
N ASN A 97 36.95 21.30 -3.55
CA ASN A 97 38.09 22.13 -3.14
C ASN A 97 38.24 23.32 -4.08
N TRP A 98 38.36 24.53 -3.51
CA TRP A 98 38.77 25.72 -4.25
C TRP A 98 40.06 26.25 -3.60
N ASP A 99 41.17 26.23 -4.33
CA ASP A 99 42.48 26.61 -3.80
C ASP A 99 42.86 28.06 -4.14
N GLY A 100 43.94 28.57 -3.57
CA GLY A 100 44.58 29.81 -4.01
C GLY A 100 43.81 31.08 -3.67
N PHE A 101 43.13 31.11 -2.52
CA PHE A 101 42.52 32.34 -2.02
C PHE A 101 43.53 33.16 -1.21
N SER A 102 43.50 34.48 -1.43
CA SER A 102 44.04 35.45 -0.49
C SER A 102 42.88 36.18 0.16
N LEU A 103 42.84 36.14 1.49
CA LEU A 103 41.80 36.76 2.30
C LEU A 103 42.45 37.86 3.15
N PRO A 104 42.32 39.14 2.76
CA PRO A 104 42.75 40.25 3.61
C PRO A 104 42.04 40.24 4.96
N ALA A 105 42.66 40.86 5.95
CA ALA A 105 42.05 41.04 7.27
C ALA A 105 40.67 41.71 7.16
N GLY A 106 39.65 41.12 7.77
CA GLY A 106 38.28 41.66 7.77
C GLY A 106 37.47 41.39 6.51
N ASN A 107 38.01 40.76 5.48
CA ASN A 107 37.25 40.40 4.27
C ASN A 107 36.64 38.99 4.35
N SER A 108 35.59 38.77 3.57
CA SER A 108 35.00 37.45 3.34
C SER A 108 35.09 37.00 1.88
N VAL A 109 34.94 35.70 1.69
CA VAL A 109 34.67 35.07 0.39
C VAL A 109 33.39 34.25 0.49
N THR A 110 32.53 34.38 -0.51
CA THR A 110 31.28 33.63 -0.61
C THR A 110 31.34 32.61 -1.76
N VAL A 111 30.99 31.37 -1.47
CA VAL A 111 30.84 30.29 -2.45
C VAL A 111 29.39 29.85 -2.51
N THR A 112 28.79 29.84 -3.70
CA THR A 112 27.46 29.24 -3.92
C THR A 112 27.57 28.05 -4.85
N LEU A 113 26.89 26.95 -4.55
CA LEU A 113 26.91 25.73 -5.37
C LEU A 113 25.58 24.99 -5.29
N ALA A 114 25.17 24.32 -6.37
CA ALA A 114 23.99 23.46 -6.38
C ALA A 114 24.36 21.99 -6.22
N THR A 115 23.59 21.25 -5.42
CA THR A 115 23.66 19.80 -5.30
C THR A 115 22.32 19.16 -5.67
N ARG A 116 22.36 17.88 -6.03
CA ARG A 116 21.18 17.05 -6.26
C ARG A 116 21.10 15.95 -5.21
N VAL A 117 19.88 15.69 -4.75
CA VAL A 117 19.58 14.62 -3.78
C VAL A 117 19.44 13.29 -4.51
N VAL A 118 20.23 12.30 -4.09
CA VAL A 118 20.27 10.95 -4.67
C VAL A 118 20.17 9.83 -3.62
N SER A 119 20.00 10.15 -2.33
CA SER A 119 19.71 9.13 -1.32
C SER A 119 18.30 8.57 -1.53
N ASP A 120 18.14 7.25 -1.48
CA ASP A 120 16.86 6.56 -1.48
C ASP A 120 16.28 6.37 -0.07
N THR A 121 17.05 6.74 0.97
CA THR A 121 16.63 6.63 2.38
C THR A 121 15.69 7.78 2.74
N ALA A 122 14.38 7.55 2.61
CA ALA A 122 13.37 8.52 2.98
C ALA A 122 13.51 8.94 4.47
N GLY A 123 13.38 10.24 4.73
CA GLY A 123 13.51 10.81 6.06
C GLY A 123 14.95 11.02 6.55
N ALA A 124 15.97 10.70 5.74
CA ALA A 124 17.37 10.92 6.10
C ALA A 124 17.70 12.41 6.30
N GLU A 125 18.62 12.69 7.23
CA GLU A 125 19.23 14.01 7.42
C GLU A 125 20.53 14.09 6.62
N LEU A 126 20.57 15.00 5.65
CA LEU A 126 21.74 15.25 4.80
C LEU A 126 22.52 16.44 5.39
N ILE A 127 23.59 16.14 6.12
CA ILE A 127 24.43 17.14 6.81
C ILE A 127 25.64 17.47 5.94
N ASN A 128 25.62 18.61 5.25
CA ASN A 128 26.75 19.10 4.47
C ASN A 128 27.68 19.94 5.35
N ARG A 129 29.00 19.79 5.20
CA ARG A 129 30.01 20.37 6.09
C ARG A 129 31.08 21.14 5.30
N THR A 130 31.33 22.39 5.67
CA THR A 130 32.35 23.24 5.05
C THR A 130 33.37 23.74 6.06
N PHE A 131 34.61 23.91 5.62
CA PHE A 131 35.72 24.46 6.39
C PHE A 131 36.86 24.89 5.46
N ALA A 132 37.80 25.68 5.96
CA ALA A 132 38.98 26.14 5.22
C ALA A 132 40.26 25.53 5.80
N THR A 133 41.25 25.30 4.94
CA THR A 133 42.60 24.82 5.32
C THR A 133 43.69 25.65 4.65
N ASP A 134 44.92 25.52 5.12
CA ASP A 134 46.11 25.93 4.38
C ASP A 134 46.60 24.82 3.43
N THR A 135 47.71 25.06 2.74
CA THR A 135 48.37 24.10 1.83
C THR A 135 49.00 22.90 2.53
N THR A 136 49.22 22.97 3.84
CA THR A 136 49.68 21.83 4.66
C THR A 136 48.52 20.94 5.11
N GLY A 137 47.28 21.39 4.92
CA GLY A 137 46.06 20.74 5.37
C GLY A 137 45.66 21.12 6.80
N ALA A 138 46.32 22.09 7.42
CA ALA A 138 45.93 22.58 8.74
C ALA A 138 44.62 23.39 8.61
N ARG A 139 43.65 23.09 9.48
CA ARG A 139 42.34 23.74 9.43
C ARG A 139 42.43 25.17 9.96
N LEU A 140 41.97 26.13 9.14
CA LEU A 140 41.98 27.56 9.41
C LEU A 140 40.62 28.10 9.92
N SER A 141 39.56 27.29 9.88
CA SER A 141 38.20 27.68 10.32
C SER A 141 37.54 26.69 11.27
N ASN A 142 36.39 27.06 11.84
CA ASN A 142 35.42 26.10 12.36
C ASN A 142 34.88 25.21 11.23
N VAL A 143 34.19 24.13 11.60
CA VAL A 143 33.40 23.32 10.66
C VAL A 143 31.96 23.83 10.70
N ALA A 144 31.52 24.49 9.64
CA ALA A 144 30.14 24.95 9.50
C ALA A 144 29.30 23.89 8.81
N THR A 145 28.04 23.75 9.22
CA THR A 145 27.15 22.70 8.74
C THR A 145 25.79 23.24 8.32
N ALA A 146 25.22 22.68 7.27
CA ALA A 146 23.81 22.90 6.91
C ALA A 146 23.12 21.54 6.73
N THR A 147 21.99 21.36 7.39
CA THR A 147 21.21 20.12 7.38
C THR A 147 19.98 20.28 6.51
N VAL A 148 19.78 19.33 5.59
CA VAL A 148 18.55 19.24 4.79
C VAL A 148 17.91 17.88 5.03
N ARG A 149 16.62 17.87 5.37
CA ARG A 149 15.88 16.63 5.55
C ARG A 149 15.26 16.16 4.23
N GLN A 150 15.50 14.91 3.86
CA GLN A 150 14.80 14.32 2.73
C GLN A 150 13.33 14.11 3.07
N ARG A 151 12.43 14.73 2.30
CA ARG A 151 10.99 14.52 2.42
C ARG A 151 10.62 13.13 1.94
N VAL A 152 9.61 12.58 2.61
CA VAL A 152 8.96 11.33 2.22
C VAL A 152 7.83 11.71 1.26
N GLU A 153 7.81 11.10 0.07
CA GLU A 153 6.78 11.37 -0.94
C GLU A 153 5.61 10.41 -0.70
N HIS A 154 4.60 10.91 0.03
CA HIS A 154 3.52 10.10 0.61
C HIS A 154 2.71 9.31 -0.43
N VAL A 155 2.75 9.71 -1.71
CA VAL A 155 2.07 9.01 -2.81
C VAL A 155 2.76 7.70 -3.19
N PHE A 156 4.07 7.56 -2.94
CA PHE A 156 4.84 6.36 -3.30
C PHE A 156 5.22 5.47 -2.12
N ASP A 157 4.92 5.88 -0.89
CA ASP A 157 5.28 5.14 0.33
C ASP A 157 4.31 4.01 0.68
N CYS A 158 3.10 4.02 0.12
CA CYS A 158 2.12 2.96 0.32
C CYS A 158 1.40 2.56 -0.95
N THR A 159 0.77 1.40 -0.90
CA THR A 159 -0.03 0.88 -2.02
C THR A 159 -1.43 1.48 -1.93
N ASP A 160 -1.97 1.90 -3.07
CA ASP A 160 -3.37 2.28 -3.17
C ASP A 160 -4.19 1.02 -3.43
N LEU A 161 -4.79 0.45 -2.37
CA LEU A 161 -5.68 -0.70 -2.50
C LEU A 161 -7.12 -0.20 -2.54
N ILE A 162 -7.75 -0.40 -3.70
CA ILE A 162 -9.16 -0.11 -3.93
C ILE A 162 -9.92 -1.38 -4.27
N GLY A 163 -11.24 -1.32 -4.18
CA GLY A 163 -12.07 -2.44 -4.59
C GLY A 163 -13.54 -2.07 -4.71
N LYS A 164 -14.30 -3.04 -5.23
CA LYS A 164 -15.75 -2.97 -5.30
C LYS A 164 -16.35 -4.30 -4.85
N VAL A 165 -17.41 -4.23 -4.06
CA VAL A 165 -18.36 -5.33 -3.89
C VAL A 165 -19.46 -5.12 -4.92
N TYR A 166 -19.66 -6.08 -5.80
CA TYR A 166 -20.59 -5.96 -6.93
C TYR A 166 -21.64 -7.07 -6.93
N ASP A 167 -22.78 -6.76 -7.51
CA ASP A 167 -23.83 -7.73 -7.81
C ASP A 167 -23.41 -8.50 -9.06
N ASP A 168 -22.99 -9.74 -8.85
CA ASP A 168 -22.50 -10.63 -9.88
C ASP A 168 -23.70 -11.29 -10.59
N LEU A 169 -24.23 -10.60 -11.60
CA LEU A 169 -25.52 -10.94 -12.20
C LEU A 169 -25.46 -12.25 -12.98
N ASN A 170 -24.30 -12.58 -13.54
CA ASN A 170 -24.07 -13.81 -14.29
C ASN A 170 -23.38 -14.91 -13.45
N GLN A 171 -23.04 -14.60 -12.20
CA GLN A 171 -22.40 -15.50 -11.22
C GLN A 171 -21.08 -16.10 -11.70
N ASN A 172 -20.32 -15.35 -12.50
CA ASN A 172 -19.05 -15.82 -13.05
C ASN A 172 -17.84 -15.51 -12.13
N GLY A 173 -18.03 -14.72 -11.07
CA GLY A 173 -16.99 -14.34 -10.11
C GLY A 173 -16.03 -13.23 -10.61
N TYR A 174 -16.32 -12.63 -11.76
CA TYR A 174 -15.62 -11.50 -12.35
C TYR A 174 -16.57 -10.31 -12.47
N GLN A 175 -16.01 -9.10 -12.33
CA GLN A 175 -16.83 -7.90 -12.48
C GLN A 175 -16.95 -7.55 -13.96
N ASP A 176 -18.17 -7.58 -14.48
CA ASP A 176 -18.51 -7.21 -15.86
C ASP A 176 -19.11 -5.80 -15.98
N GLU A 177 -19.23 -5.32 -17.22
CA GLU A 177 -19.88 -4.05 -17.50
C GLU A 177 -21.39 -4.14 -17.21
N GLY A 178 -21.92 -3.13 -16.52
CA GLY A 178 -23.34 -3.08 -16.12
C GLY A 178 -23.63 -3.68 -14.74
N GLU A 179 -22.68 -4.36 -14.10
CA GLU A 179 -22.89 -4.92 -12.77
C GLU A 179 -22.87 -3.85 -11.66
N PRO A 180 -23.99 -3.67 -10.92
CA PRO A 180 -24.10 -2.64 -9.91
C PRO A 180 -23.25 -2.96 -8.68
N GLY A 181 -23.01 -1.96 -7.84
CA GLY A 181 -22.31 -2.16 -6.57
C GLY A 181 -23.26 -2.49 -5.43
N LEU A 182 -22.76 -3.23 -4.44
CA LEU A 182 -23.50 -3.56 -3.23
C LEU A 182 -23.07 -2.64 -2.07
N PRO A 183 -23.93 -1.71 -1.62
CA PRO A 183 -23.60 -0.75 -0.57
C PRO A 183 -23.71 -1.33 0.83
N GLY A 184 -23.01 -0.73 1.80
CA GLY A 184 -23.12 -1.10 3.22
C GLY A 184 -22.50 -2.45 3.59
N VAL A 185 -21.78 -3.10 2.66
CA VAL A 185 -21.13 -4.39 2.88
C VAL A 185 -19.80 -4.16 3.59
N ARG A 186 -19.52 -4.98 4.59
CA ARG A 186 -18.32 -4.86 5.42
C ARG A 186 -17.22 -5.81 4.98
N ILE A 187 -16.01 -5.27 4.88
CA ILE A 187 -14.76 -5.98 4.63
C ILE A 187 -13.89 -5.84 5.88
N ALA A 188 -13.31 -6.94 6.32
CA ALA A 188 -12.41 -7.01 7.46
C ALA A 188 -11.00 -7.36 7.01
N THR A 189 -10.02 -6.77 7.67
CA THR A 189 -8.61 -7.17 7.56
C THR A 189 -8.26 -8.20 8.64
N VAL A 190 -7.06 -8.77 8.56
CA VAL A 190 -6.50 -9.63 9.62
C VAL A 190 -6.16 -8.90 10.92
N ARG A 191 -6.03 -7.57 10.89
CA ARG A 191 -5.73 -6.73 12.05
C ARG A 191 -6.98 -6.22 12.76
N GLY A 192 -8.17 -6.50 12.21
CA GLY A 192 -9.45 -6.18 12.83
C GLY A 192 -10.06 -4.87 12.36
N GLU A 193 -9.46 -4.19 11.37
CA GLU A 193 -10.10 -3.01 10.78
C GLU A 193 -11.31 -3.42 9.93
N LEU A 194 -12.34 -2.59 9.98
CA LEU A 194 -13.61 -2.81 9.30
C LEU A 194 -13.87 -1.67 8.32
N ILE A 195 -13.99 -2.02 7.05
CA ILE A 195 -14.21 -1.10 5.94
C ILE A 195 -15.60 -1.37 5.39
N THR A 196 -16.40 -0.32 5.19
CA THR A 196 -17.77 -0.44 4.68
C THR A 196 -17.85 0.15 3.27
N THR A 197 -18.54 -0.53 2.36
CA THR A 197 -18.70 -0.04 0.98
C THR A 197 -19.62 1.18 0.91
N ASP A 198 -19.30 2.08 -0.03
CA ASP A 198 -20.13 3.25 -0.34
C ASP A 198 -21.42 2.86 -1.10
N GLN A 199 -22.23 3.85 -1.47
CA GLN A 199 -23.48 3.66 -2.22
C GLN A 199 -23.32 2.95 -3.58
N TYR A 200 -22.10 2.90 -4.13
CA TYR A 200 -21.75 2.23 -5.38
C TYR A 200 -20.94 0.94 -5.14
N GLY A 201 -20.94 0.42 -3.92
CA GLY A 201 -20.21 -0.79 -3.55
C GLY A 201 -18.69 -0.62 -3.49
N ARG A 202 -18.17 0.60 -3.61
CA ARG A 202 -16.71 0.85 -3.67
C ARG A 202 -16.13 0.98 -2.27
N TYR A 203 -14.87 0.59 -2.13
CA TYR A 203 -14.11 0.76 -0.91
C TYR A 203 -12.63 1.02 -1.21
N HIS A 204 -11.92 1.54 -0.21
CA HIS A 204 -10.47 1.68 -0.23
C HIS A 204 -9.91 1.23 1.11
N VAL A 205 -8.67 0.71 1.11
CA VAL A 205 -7.96 0.38 2.34
C VAL A 205 -7.00 1.54 2.65
N PRO A 206 -7.13 2.18 3.82
CA PRO A 206 -6.21 3.24 4.23
C PRO A 206 -4.76 2.77 4.27
N CYS A 207 -3.86 3.66 3.83
CA CYS A 207 -2.41 3.49 3.84
C CYS A 207 -1.84 2.98 5.17
N GLN A 208 -2.41 3.43 6.31
CA GLN A 208 -1.98 3.06 7.68
C GLN A 208 -2.05 1.55 7.96
N ILE A 209 -2.84 0.81 7.19
CA ILE A 209 -3.11 -0.62 7.43
C ILE A 209 -2.35 -1.48 6.41
N LEU A 210 -1.71 -0.87 5.42
CA LEU A 210 -0.97 -1.55 4.35
C LEU A 210 0.54 -1.59 4.68
N PRO A 211 1.27 -2.65 4.32
CA PRO A 211 2.65 -2.79 4.78
C PRO A 211 3.63 -1.93 3.97
N THR A 212 4.69 -1.47 4.63
CA THR A 212 5.69 -0.51 4.11
C THR A 212 6.95 -1.16 3.50
N ALA A 213 7.04 -2.50 3.49
CA ALA A 213 8.23 -3.25 3.07
C ALA A 213 8.21 -3.70 1.59
N ILE A 214 9.29 -4.39 1.17
CA ILE A 214 9.55 -4.94 -0.17
C ILE A 214 8.49 -6.00 -0.60
N GLY A 215 7.26 -5.55 -0.82
CA GLY A 215 6.12 -6.39 -1.14
C GLY A 215 5.62 -7.22 0.06
N SER A 216 4.31 -7.23 0.29
CA SER A 216 3.69 -7.93 1.40
C SER A 216 2.34 -8.51 1.01
N ASN A 217 1.89 -9.55 1.71
CA ASN A 217 0.58 -10.13 1.48
C ASN A 217 -0.46 -9.40 2.33
N VAL A 218 -1.51 -8.90 1.68
CA VAL A 218 -2.70 -8.35 2.33
C VAL A 218 -3.83 -9.35 2.17
N ILE A 219 -4.52 -9.62 3.28
CA ILE A 219 -5.66 -10.53 3.33
C ILE A 219 -6.90 -9.71 3.66
N LEU A 220 -7.91 -9.78 2.80
CA LEU A 220 -9.20 -9.13 2.98
C LEU A 220 -10.30 -10.18 3.02
N LYS A 221 -11.21 -10.04 3.97
CA LYS A 221 -12.35 -10.95 4.14
C LYS A 221 -13.64 -10.17 4.13
N LEU A 222 -14.57 -10.52 3.25
CA LEU A 222 -15.92 -9.97 3.26
C LEU A 222 -16.75 -10.61 4.38
N ASP A 223 -17.45 -9.80 5.18
CA ASP A 223 -18.40 -10.28 6.19
C ASP A 223 -19.74 -10.60 5.54
N THR A 224 -19.99 -11.89 5.30
CA THR A 224 -21.18 -12.39 4.58
C THR A 224 -22.50 -12.00 5.25
N ARG A 225 -22.50 -11.68 6.55
CA ARG A 225 -23.71 -11.28 7.29
C ARG A 225 -24.16 -9.86 6.98
N THR A 226 -23.29 -9.07 6.36
CA THR A 226 -23.57 -7.69 5.95
C THR A 226 -24.01 -7.59 4.50
N LEU A 227 -24.06 -8.71 3.78
CA LEU A 227 -24.66 -8.75 2.45
C LEU A 227 -26.18 -8.51 2.55
N PRO A 228 -26.80 -7.90 1.53
CA PRO A 228 -28.25 -7.82 1.44
C PRO A 228 -28.90 -9.20 1.52
N SER A 229 -30.14 -9.26 1.99
CA SER A 229 -30.86 -10.52 2.16
C SER A 229 -30.92 -11.31 0.85
N GLY A 230 -30.62 -12.61 0.90
CA GLY A 230 -30.62 -13.50 -0.26
C GLY A 230 -29.31 -13.57 -1.04
N TYR A 231 -28.37 -12.64 -0.80
CA TYR A 231 -27.07 -12.67 -1.47
C TYR A 231 -26.13 -13.72 -0.87
N ARG A 232 -25.33 -14.34 -1.73
CA ARG A 232 -24.15 -15.14 -1.36
C ARG A 232 -22.95 -14.71 -2.18
N LEU A 233 -21.76 -14.91 -1.62
CA LEU A 233 -20.51 -14.68 -2.34
C LEU A 233 -20.37 -15.66 -3.51
N THR A 234 -19.99 -15.11 -4.66
CA THR A 234 -19.58 -15.85 -5.86
C THR A 234 -18.05 -15.89 -6.01
N THR A 235 -17.35 -14.96 -5.36
CA THR A 235 -15.89 -14.93 -5.30
C THR A 235 -15.31 -15.61 -4.05
N GLU A 236 -14.03 -15.98 -4.13
CA GLU A 236 -13.27 -16.47 -2.98
C GLU A 236 -13.31 -15.49 -1.79
N ASN A 237 -13.39 -16.04 -0.58
CA ASN A 237 -13.38 -15.28 0.66
C ASN A 237 -12.73 -16.12 1.78
N PRO A 238 -11.56 -15.73 2.31
CA PRO A 238 -10.84 -14.47 2.11
C PRO A 238 -10.06 -14.39 0.79
N ARG A 239 -9.80 -13.16 0.33
CA ARG A 239 -8.88 -12.87 -0.78
C ARG A 239 -7.50 -12.53 -0.24
N VAL A 240 -6.46 -13.01 -0.92
CA VAL A 240 -5.06 -12.71 -0.61
C VAL A 240 -4.42 -12.04 -1.83
N LEU A 241 -3.78 -10.90 -1.63
CA LEU A 241 -3.07 -10.19 -2.68
C LEU A 241 -1.68 -9.77 -2.20
N ARG A 242 -0.66 -10.01 -3.02
CA ARG A 242 0.67 -9.43 -2.78
C ARG A 242 0.70 -8.01 -3.34
N VAL A 243 0.94 -7.04 -2.48
CA VAL A 243 1.01 -5.62 -2.81
C VAL A 243 2.41 -5.07 -2.54
N THR A 244 2.84 -4.10 -3.34
CA THR A 244 4.12 -3.40 -3.20
C THR A 244 3.83 -1.92 -3.03
N ALA A 245 4.57 -1.24 -2.15
CA ALA A 245 4.47 0.21 -1.96
C ALA A 245 4.57 0.97 -3.30
N GLY A 246 3.76 2.02 -3.45
CA GLY A 246 3.68 2.85 -4.66
C GLY A 246 2.94 2.22 -5.85
N LYS A 247 2.45 0.97 -5.76
CA LYS A 247 1.61 0.36 -6.80
C LYS A 247 0.13 0.44 -6.44
N MET A 248 -0.72 0.69 -7.42
CA MET A 248 -2.17 0.48 -7.30
C MET A 248 -2.49 -1.01 -7.34
N ALA A 249 -3.41 -1.42 -6.47
CA ALA A 249 -3.93 -2.76 -6.36
C ALA A 249 -5.46 -2.74 -6.33
N ARG A 250 -6.09 -3.73 -6.97
CA ARG A 250 -7.55 -3.88 -6.97
C ARG A 250 -7.94 -5.24 -6.41
N VAL A 251 -8.86 -5.26 -5.46
CA VAL A 251 -9.47 -6.50 -4.94
C VAL A 251 -10.98 -6.35 -4.97
N ASN A 252 -11.66 -7.15 -5.77
CA ASN A 252 -13.12 -7.10 -5.88
C ASN A 252 -13.75 -8.34 -5.22
N PHE A 253 -14.98 -8.17 -4.74
CA PHE A 253 -15.81 -9.27 -4.24
C PHE A 253 -17.14 -9.30 -5.00
N GLY A 254 -17.44 -10.44 -5.59
CA GLY A 254 -18.73 -10.70 -6.25
C GLY A 254 -19.68 -11.36 -5.27
N ALA A 255 -20.94 -10.92 -5.29
CA ALA A 255 -22.02 -11.61 -4.62
C ALA A 255 -23.28 -11.54 -5.48
N ALA A 256 -24.12 -12.57 -5.42
CA ALA A 256 -25.33 -12.64 -6.21
C ALA A 256 -26.49 -13.15 -5.37
N ILE A 257 -27.71 -12.76 -5.73
CA ILE A 257 -28.92 -13.37 -5.17
C ILE A 257 -28.93 -14.85 -5.55
N SER A 258 -28.83 -15.72 -4.55
CA SER A 258 -28.85 -17.16 -4.80
C SER A 258 -30.27 -17.66 -4.93
N ASN A 259 -30.62 -18.20 -6.11
CA ASN A 259 -31.81 -19.03 -6.26
C ASN A 259 -31.59 -20.34 -5.50
N VAL A 260 -32.28 -20.53 -4.38
CA VAL A 260 -32.15 -21.77 -3.58
C VAL A 260 -33.26 -22.75 -3.96
N VAL A 261 -32.89 -23.83 -4.63
CA VAL A 261 -33.79 -24.96 -4.89
C VAL A 261 -33.62 -25.98 -3.78
N ARG A 262 -34.71 -26.31 -3.08
CA ARG A 262 -34.69 -27.34 -2.03
C ARG A 262 -35.20 -28.66 -2.59
N LEU A 263 -34.46 -29.72 -2.32
CA LEU A 263 -34.84 -31.08 -2.63
C LEU A 263 -34.95 -31.86 -1.32
N ASP A 264 -36.17 -32.16 -0.92
CA ASP A 264 -36.48 -33.02 0.22
C ASP A 264 -36.48 -34.48 -0.23
N LEU A 265 -35.65 -35.29 0.43
CA LEU A 265 -35.40 -36.69 0.11
C LEU A 265 -35.57 -37.54 1.36
N ASP A 266 -35.89 -38.81 1.18
CA ASP A 266 -35.90 -39.83 2.23
C ASP A 266 -35.48 -41.19 1.64
N ALA A 267 -35.59 -42.26 2.43
CA ALA A 267 -35.21 -43.60 2.00
C ALA A 267 -36.03 -44.13 0.81
N THR A 268 -37.26 -43.64 0.59
CA THR A 268 -38.15 -44.11 -0.49
C THR A 268 -37.69 -43.68 -1.89
N ALA A 269 -36.85 -42.66 -1.96
CA ALA A 269 -36.22 -42.20 -3.20
C ALA A 269 -35.10 -43.14 -3.73
N PHE A 270 -34.79 -44.22 -3.00
CA PHE A 270 -33.68 -45.11 -3.28
C PHE A 270 -34.11 -46.58 -3.25
N GLU A 271 -33.48 -47.39 -4.10
CA GLU A 271 -33.72 -48.81 -4.20
C GLU A 271 -32.41 -49.59 -4.28
N TRP A 272 -32.45 -50.86 -3.87
CA TRP A 272 -31.33 -51.77 -4.05
C TRP A 272 -31.35 -52.36 -5.47
N ASN A 273 -30.38 -51.97 -6.30
CA ASN A 273 -30.27 -52.52 -7.64
C ASN A 273 -29.57 -53.88 -7.59
N THR A 274 -30.35 -54.95 -7.75
CA THR A 274 -29.89 -56.35 -7.66
C THR A 274 -28.88 -56.71 -8.77
N SER A 275 -28.97 -56.10 -9.94
CA SER A 275 -28.06 -56.34 -11.06
C SER A 275 -26.66 -55.75 -10.85
N THR A 276 -26.57 -54.63 -10.12
CA THR A 276 -25.29 -53.95 -9.85
C THR A 276 -24.78 -54.18 -8.42
N GLY A 277 -25.60 -54.76 -7.54
CA GLY A 277 -25.28 -54.98 -6.13
C GLY A 277 -25.04 -53.67 -5.37
N ARG A 278 -25.70 -52.58 -5.77
CA ARG A 278 -25.49 -51.24 -5.21
C ARG A 278 -26.83 -50.52 -5.01
N GLN A 279 -26.86 -49.63 -4.02
CA GLN A 279 -27.96 -48.69 -3.82
C GLN A 279 -27.98 -47.67 -4.97
N ALA A 280 -29.17 -47.40 -5.51
CA ALA A 280 -29.39 -46.48 -6.63
C ALA A 280 -30.63 -45.62 -6.37
N MET A 281 -30.73 -44.47 -7.03
CA MET A 281 -31.97 -43.70 -7.06
C MET A 281 -33.02 -44.43 -7.89
N ILE A 282 -34.29 -44.27 -7.53
CA ILE A 282 -35.41 -44.77 -8.36
C ILE A 282 -35.49 -43.99 -9.68
N ALA A 283 -36.02 -44.62 -10.74
CA ALA A 283 -36.15 -43.98 -12.06
C ALA A 283 -36.89 -42.62 -12.05
N PRO A 284 -37.98 -42.42 -11.27
CA PRO A 284 -38.63 -41.12 -11.16
C PRO A 284 -37.72 -40.00 -10.63
N LEU A 285 -36.80 -40.32 -9.71
CA LEU A 285 -35.88 -39.33 -9.15
C LEU A 285 -34.83 -38.91 -10.19
N TYR A 286 -34.30 -39.85 -10.99
CA TYR A 286 -33.43 -39.50 -12.11
C TYR A 286 -34.11 -38.51 -13.07
N GLN A 287 -35.35 -38.82 -13.49
CA GLN A 287 -36.11 -37.95 -14.40
C GLN A 287 -36.41 -36.58 -13.78
N ALA A 288 -36.72 -36.52 -12.48
CA ALA A 288 -36.98 -35.27 -11.79
C ALA A 288 -35.73 -34.39 -11.70
N LEU A 289 -34.56 -34.98 -11.41
CA LEU A 289 -33.29 -34.26 -11.38
C LEU A 289 -32.87 -33.78 -12.77
N ASP A 290 -33.06 -34.60 -13.81
CA ASP A 290 -32.81 -34.19 -15.19
C ASP A 290 -33.66 -32.97 -15.59
N ARG A 291 -34.98 -33.03 -15.35
CA ARG A 291 -35.88 -31.90 -15.63
C ARG A 291 -35.52 -30.66 -14.82
N LEU A 292 -35.17 -30.83 -13.55
CA LEU A 292 -34.75 -29.71 -12.70
C LEU A 292 -33.53 -29.01 -13.29
N VAL A 293 -32.53 -29.75 -13.75
CA VAL A 293 -31.33 -29.17 -14.34
C VAL A 293 -31.64 -28.48 -15.67
N ASP A 294 -32.57 -29.03 -16.46
CA ASP A 294 -33.05 -28.40 -17.69
C ASP A 294 -33.80 -27.08 -17.40
N ASP A 295 -34.65 -27.06 -16.38
CA ASP A 295 -35.39 -25.85 -15.95
C ASP A 295 -34.46 -24.76 -15.39
N LEU A 296 -33.33 -25.17 -14.80
CA LEU A 296 -32.28 -24.28 -14.30
C LEU A 296 -31.23 -23.93 -15.36
N ALA A 297 -31.36 -24.39 -16.62
CA ALA A 297 -30.35 -24.17 -17.64
C ALA A 297 -30.05 -22.67 -17.83
N GLY A 298 -28.80 -22.26 -17.61
CA GLY A 298 -28.35 -20.88 -17.65
C GLY A 298 -28.68 -20.03 -16.41
N ASN A 299 -29.50 -20.54 -15.47
CA ASN A 299 -29.83 -19.87 -14.21
C ASN A 299 -29.03 -20.45 -13.05
N PRO A 300 -28.04 -19.73 -12.52
CA PRO A 300 -27.22 -20.25 -11.43
C PRO A 300 -28.04 -20.35 -10.13
N ALA A 301 -27.90 -21.48 -9.44
CA ALA A 301 -28.72 -21.85 -8.29
C ALA A 301 -27.92 -22.68 -7.26
N VAL A 302 -28.31 -22.55 -5.99
CA VAL A 302 -27.84 -23.41 -4.90
C VAL A 302 -28.84 -24.53 -4.69
N ILE A 303 -28.42 -25.77 -4.92
CA ILE A 303 -29.24 -26.95 -4.64
C ILE A 303 -29.03 -27.36 -3.18
N ARG A 304 -30.07 -27.22 -2.36
CA ARG A 304 -30.08 -27.71 -0.98
C ARG A 304 -30.72 -29.09 -0.92
N LEU A 305 -29.89 -30.11 -0.73
CA LEU A 305 -30.31 -31.49 -0.52
C LEU A 305 -30.62 -31.71 0.96
N ARG A 306 -31.91 -31.82 1.29
CA ARG A 306 -32.38 -32.14 2.63
C ARG A 306 -32.83 -33.58 2.66
N TYR A 307 -32.22 -34.38 3.54
CA TYR A 307 -32.59 -35.77 3.70
C TYR A 307 -33.23 -35.99 5.06
N HIS A 308 -34.45 -36.53 5.06
CA HIS A 308 -35.21 -36.90 6.24
C HIS A 308 -34.84 -38.34 6.63
N VAL A 309 -34.10 -38.47 7.73
CA VAL A 309 -33.62 -39.74 8.26
C VAL A 309 -34.73 -40.39 9.08
N GLY A 310 -35.18 -41.57 8.63
CA GLY A 310 -36.13 -42.44 9.31
C GLY A 310 -35.44 -43.42 10.28
N ASP A 311 -35.77 -44.70 10.15
CA ASP A 311 -35.20 -45.78 10.97
C ASP A 311 -33.82 -46.27 10.48
N GLU A 312 -33.38 -45.82 9.29
CA GLU A 312 -32.09 -46.17 8.72
C GLU A 312 -30.90 -45.51 9.44
N PHE A 313 -29.71 -46.08 9.25
CA PHE A 313 -28.50 -45.51 9.82
C PHE A 313 -28.10 -44.22 9.09
N ARG A 314 -27.61 -43.22 9.85
CA ARG A 314 -27.04 -41.97 9.30
C ARG A 314 -26.00 -42.19 8.19
N ARG A 315 -25.25 -43.30 8.20
CA ARG A 315 -24.27 -43.62 7.15
C ARG A 315 -24.96 -43.93 5.82
N GLU A 316 -26.12 -44.56 5.86
CA GLU A 316 -26.92 -44.88 4.67
C GLU A 316 -27.53 -43.61 4.07
N ALA A 317 -28.13 -42.75 4.91
CA ALA A 317 -28.61 -41.43 4.47
C ALA A 317 -27.51 -40.58 3.80
N LYS A 318 -26.28 -40.59 4.34
CA LYS A 318 -25.13 -39.93 3.70
C LYS A 318 -24.80 -40.55 2.34
N ARG A 319 -24.80 -41.88 2.24
CA ARG A 319 -24.55 -42.60 0.98
C ARG A 319 -25.60 -42.27 -0.07
N ASN A 320 -26.86 -42.13 0.32
CA ASN A 320 -27.96 -41.71 -0.55
C ASN A 320 -27.75 -40.28 -1.08
N LEU A 321 -27.39 -39.34 -0.21
CA LEU A 321 -27.00 -37.98 -0.62
C LEU A 321 -25.80 -37.98 -1.57
N ASP A 322 -24.80 -38.85 -1.38
CA ASP A 322 -23.65 -38.98 -2.28
C ASP A 322 -24.05 -39.45 -3.69
N ILE A 323 -25.08 -40.31 -3.80
CA ILE A 323 -25.59 -40.77 -5.10
C ILE A 323 -26.23 -39.61 -5.86
N VAL A 324 -27.07 -38.81 -5.18
CA VAL A 324 -27.74 -37.64 -5.77
C VAL A 324 -26.74 -36.58 -6.20
N GLU A 325 -25.82 -36.20 -5.31
CA GLU A 325 -24.80 -35.19 -5.64
C GLU A 325 -23.93 -35.63 -6.82
N ARG A 326 -23.51 -36.91 -6.86
CA ARG A 326 -22.71 -37.42 -7.96
C ARG A 326 -23.46 -37.34 -9.29
N HIS A 327 -24.76 -37.61 -9.29
CA HIS A 327 -25.57 -37.49 -10.49
C HIS A 327 -25.72 -36.03 -10.92
N LEU A 328 -26.07 -35.11 -10.01
CA LEU A 328 -26.15 -33.68 -10.30
C LEU A 328 -24.83 -33.13 -10.88
N ARG A 329 -23.69 -33.44 -10.26
CA ARG A 329 -22.36 -33.03 -10.77
C ARG A 329 -22.04 -33.60 -12.15
N LYS A 330 -22.63 -34.74 -12.52
CA LYS A 330 -22.46 -35.35 -13.84
C LYS A 330 -23.31 -34.63 -14.91
N ILE A 331 -24.57 -34.31 -14.60
CA ILE A 331 -25.49 -33.74 -15.59
C ILE A 331 -25.42 -32.21 -15.69
N TRP A 332 -24.88 -31.53 -14.67
CA TRP A 332 -24.84 -30.07 -14.62
C TRP A 332 -23.94 -29.39 -15.67
N PRO A 333 -22.68 -29.82 -15.90
CA PRO A 333 -21.77 -29.12 -16.80
C PRO A 333 -22.29 -29.04 -18.24
N ASP A 334 -22.94 -30.10 -18.72
CA ASP A 334 -23.41 -30.22 -20.10
C ASP A 334 -24.66 -29.37 -20.38
N ARG A 335 -25.34 -28.88 -19.34
CA ARG A 335 -26.70 -28.31 -19.46
C ARG A 335 -26.84 -26.90 -18.89
N SER A 336 -26.21 -26.61 -17.74
CA SER A 336 -26.40 -25.31 -17.06
C SER A 336 -25.36 -24.27 -17.49
N GLY A 337 -24.12 -24.67 -17.76
CA GLY A 337 -23.02 -23.74 -18.07
C GLY A 337 -22.58 -22.86 -16.88
N THR A 338 -23.13 -23.07 -15.68
CA THR A 338 -22.82 -22.31 -14.45
C THR A 338 -22.16 -23.18 -13.38
N GLN A 339 -21.58 -22.58 -12.34
CA GLN A 339 -21.01 -23.32 -11.21
C GLN A 339 -22.11 -23.92 -10.32
N LEU A 340 -22.06 -25.24 -10.12
CA LEU A 340 -22.98 -25.96 -9.21
C LEU A 340 -22.55 -25.83 -7.75
N LEU A 341 -23.41 -25.22 -6.93
CA LEU A 341 -23.29 -25.18 -5.47
C LEU A 341 -24.31 -26.13 -4.83
N ILE A 342 -23.84 -27.10 -4.03
CA ILE A 342 -24.69 -28.05 -3.30
C ILE A 342 -24.48 -27.87 -1.79
N GLU A 343 -25.59 -27.66 -1.08
CA GLU A 343 -25.66 -27.70 0.38
C GLU A 343 -26.36 -29.00 0.81
N ARG A 344 -25.87 -29.66 1.87
CA ARG A 344 -26.47 -30.90 2.40
C ARG A 344 -26.97 -30.73 3.83
N GLU A 345 -28.15 -31.27 4.11
CA GLU A 345 -28.76 -31.25 5.43
C GLU A 345 -29.35 -32.62 5.78
N LEU A 346 -29.01 -33.14 6.97
CA LEU A 346 -29.60 -34.37 7.50
C LEU A 346 -30.56 -34.00 8.63
N ASN A 347 -31.85 -34.23 8.43
CA ASN A 347 -32.87 -33.99 9.45
C ASN A 347 -33.41 -35.31 9.96
N ARG A 348 -33.33 -35.53 11.28
CA ARG A 348 -33.92 -36.72 11.89
C ARG A 348 -35.39 -36.42 12.13
N ILE A 349 -36.29 -37.24 11.59
CA ILE A 349 -37.69 -37.15 11.95
C ILE A 349 -37.78 -37.59 13.43
N GLY A 350 -38.20 -36.69 14.31
CA GLY A 350 -38.46 -37.03 15.72
C GLY A 350 -39.57 -38.07 15.79
N LYS A 351 -39.41 -39.09 16.64
CA LYS A 351 -40.50 -40.00 16.98
C LYS A 351 -41.58 -39.29 17.77
#